data_AF-A0A1Y2EPJ3-F1
#
_entry.id   AF-A0A1Y2EPJ3-F1
#
_cell.length_a   1.000
_cell.length_b   1.000
_cell.length_c   1.000
_cell.angle_alpha   90.00
_cell.angle_beta   90.00
_cell.angle_gamma   90.00
#
_symmetry.space_group_name_H-M   'P 1'
#
loop_
_entity.id
_entity.type
_entity.pdbx_description
1 polymer ?
#
loop_
_entity_poly.entity_id
_entity_poly.type
_entity_poly.pdbx_seq_one_letter_code
_entity_poly.pdbx_strand_id
1 'polypeptide(L)'
;MDKLNNQAKREAKKKIDLLIGHSFKIICKALINLLDNGKTLYREKRFEHSYVQYMSVVNIYSDELPKLKNYDMNISEYKILMNELDSACNIIEEIKRILQERENNGLILRTQSNSEIENNENKTYNREVSYNCRNVESPPPEESLSSPESSILSSEQEEPLKSTTSEVPSSLPQSASRNHSTSEIPTSLSQSASRNHSTSDVYTSIPRSTPRTQSASVVPTSMPRSIPCTPSGNIKTTKTRSITKKTIPPQLVLKYIARMNSGEEQNPPQIILIDIREPKDYHSGHIYWKNNSNLYFNGVINIPLKTFYSSNTNMKKLISEAESLEIEMKKKALIRSICKADLIIYYDFSSDVTNNELHQIIPDTLFNSNNDKRIKRPPVMLEYGYNGWVQYINSLGKNISDWVEVDHK
;
A
#
# COMPACT_ATOMS: atom_id res chain seq x y z
N MET A 1 9.92 4.01 -34.00
CA MET A 1 10.64 3.02 -33.16
C MET A 1 12.05 3.44 -32.70
N ASP A 2 12.89 4.04 -33.55
CA ASP A 2 14.31 4.32 -33.22
C ASP A 2 14.51 5.20 -31.98
N LYS A 3 13.63 6.18 -31.77
CA LYS A 3 13.64 7.04 -30.58
C LYS A 3 13.55 6.24 -29.28
N LEU A 4 12.69 5.21 -29.24
CA LEU A 4 12.52 4.35 -28.07
C LEU A 4 13.72 3.43 -27.86
N ASN A 5 14.32 2.91 -28.93
CA ASN A 5 15.57 2.14 -28.85
C ASN A 5 16.71 2.98 -28.27
N ASN A 6 16.87 4.22 -28.73
CA ASN A 6 17.88 5.13 -28.19
C ASN A 6 17.61 5.53 -26.74
N GLN A 7 16.34 5.62 -26.34
CA GLN A 7 15.97 5.82 -24.93
C GLN A 7 16.29 4.59 -24.08
N ALA A 8 15.95 3.38 -24.53
CA ALA A 8 16.26 2.13 -23.84
C ALA A 8 17.76 1.92 -23.64
N LYS A 9 18.59 2.25 -24.64
CA LYS A 9 20.06 2.21 -24.54
C LYS A 9 20.60 3.19 -23.48
N ARG A 10 20.07 4.41 -23.43
CA ARG A 10 20.45 5.41 -22.42
C ARG A 10 20.04 4.97 -21.00
N GLU A 11 18.85 4.42 -20.85
CA GLU A 11 18.37 3.90 -19.57
C GLU A 11 19.15 2.65 -19.13
N ALA A 12 19.48 1.74 -20.05
CA ALA A 12 20.35 0.60 -19.79
C ALA A 12 21.71 1.06 -19.22
N LYS A 13 22.35 2.05 -19.87
CA LYS A 13 23.62 2.61 -19.42
C LYS A 13 23.54 3.20 -18.00
N LYS A 14 22.54 4.04 -17.73
CA LYS A 14 22.35 4.61 -16.38
C LYS A 14 22.18 3.52 -15.31
N LYS A 15 21.39 2.48 -15.62
CA LYS A 15 21.11 1.40 -14.67
C LYS A 15 22.33 0.54 -14.42
N ILE A 16 23.11 0.19 -15.45
CA ILE A 16 24.33 -0.59 -15.24
C ILE A 16 25.35 0.21 -14.42
N ASP A 17 25.49 1.52 -14.66
CA ASP A 17 26.40 2.38 -13.88
C ASP A 17 26.06 2.37 -12.38
N LEU A 18 24.77 2.28 -12.02
CA LEU A 18 24.30 2.14 -10.63
C LEU A 18 24.52 0.73 -10.05
N LEU A 19 24.66 -0.28 -10.90
CA LEU A 19 24.82 -1.68 -10.51
C LEU A 19 26.30 -2.11 -10.43
N ILE A 20 27.22 -1.33 -11.01
CA ILE A 20 28.66 -1.57 -10.92
C ILE A 20 29.09 -1.57 -9.43
N GLY A 21 29.87 -2.58 -9.06
CA GLY A 21 30.36 -2.77 -7.69
C GLY A 21 29.48 -3.66 -6.81
N HIS A 22 28.28 -4.01 -7.26
CA HIS A 22 27.44 -5.01 -6.58
C HIS A 22 27.82 -6.45 -6.99
N SER A 23 27.41 -7.42 -6.16
CA SER A 23 27.59 -8.83 -6.49
C SER A 23 26.68 -9.23 -7.66
N PHE A 24 27.14 -10.15 -8.52
CA PHE A 24 26.39 -10.60 -9.70
C PHE A 24 24.97 -11.07 -9.34
N LYS A 25 24.82 -11.74 -8.20
CA LYS A 25 23.52 -12.12 -7.63
C LYS A 25 22.57 -10.93 -7.40
N ILE A 26 23.08 -9.83 -6.84
CA ILE A 26 22.28 -8.61 -6.61
C ILE A 26 21.89 -7.98 -7.95
N ILE A 27 22.81 -7.97 -8.92
CA ILE A 27 22.56 -7.46 -10.26
C ILE A 27 21.41 -8.24 -10.92
N CYS A 28 21.45 -9.57 -10.92
CA CYS A 28 20.36 -10.39 -11.47
C CYS A 28 19.01 -10.12 -10.79
N LYS A 29 18.97 -9.99 -9.45
CA LYS A 29 17.74 -9.64 -8.73
C LYS A 29 17.20 -8.26 -9.11
N ALA A 30 18.10 -7.28 -9.27
CA ALA A 30 17.71 -5.95 -9.70
C ALA A 30 17.10 -5.99 -11.11
N LEU A 31 17.70 -6.76 -12.04
CA LEU A 31 17.17 -6.93 -13.39
C LEU A 31 15.80 -7.63 -13.41
N ILE A 32 15.60 -8.66 -12.58
CA ILE A 32 14.29 -9.32 -12.43
C ILE A 32 13.22 -8.31 -11.95
N ASN A 33 13.53 -7.52 -10.92
CA ASN A 33 12.61 -6.47 -10.45
C ASN A 33 12.30 -5.44 -11.54
N LEU A 34 13.27 -5.12 -12.41
CA LEU A 34 13.03 -4.22 -13.54
C LEU A 34 12.10 -4.84 -14.59
N LEU A 35 12.17 -6.15 -14.83
CA LEU A 35 11.22 -6.88 -15.69
C LEU A 35 9.82 -6.87 -15.08
N ASP A 36 9.69 -7.09 -13.77
CA ASP A 36 8.39 -7.04 -13.09
C ASP A 36 7.74 -5.66 -13.17
N ASN A 37 8.53 -4.59 -13.01
CA ASN A 37 8.05 -3.22 -13.26
C ASN A 37 7.62 -3.03 -14.72
N GLY A 38 8.32 -3.65 -15.68
CA GLY A 38 7.93 -3.68 -17.09
C GLY A 38 6.57 -4.34 -17.33
N LYS A 39 6.29 -5.44 -16.62
CA LYS A 39 4.98 -6.13 -16.64
C LYS A 39 3.87 -5.23 -16.10
N THR A 40 4.11 -4.52 -14.99
CA THR A 40 3.13 -3.58 -14.43
C THR A 40 2.79 -2.47 -15.43
N LEU A 41 3.81 -1.83 -16.01
CA LEU A 41 3.61 -0.78 -17.03
C LEU A 41 2.87 -1.30 -18.27
N TYR A 42 3.09 -2.57 -18.65
CA TYR A 42 2.38 -3.21 -19.76
C TYR A 42 0.88 -3.35 -19.45
N ARG A 43 0.52 -3.82 -18.25
CA ARG A 43 -0.87 -3.98 -17.80
C ARG A 43 -1.60 -2.63 -17.75
N GLU A 44 -0.90 -1.59 -17.31
CA GLU A 44 -1.39 -0.19 -17.32
C GLU A 44 -1.53 0.41 -18.73
N LYS A 45 -1.24 -0.35 -19.80
CA LYS A 45 -1.26 0.10 -21.20
C LYS A 45 -0.28 1.26 -21.50
N ARG A 46 0.76 1.42 -20.67
CA ARG A 46 1.85 2.39 -20.86
C ARG A 46 2.96 1.77 -21.71
N PHE A 47 2.61 1.42 -22.95
CA PHE A 47 3.43 0.58 -23.83
C PHE A 47 4.82 1.14 -24.12
N GLU A 48 4.98 2.44 -24.31
CA GLU A 48 6.27 3.08 -24.57
C GLU A 48 7.22 2.96 -23.36
N HIS A 49 6.68 3.11 -22.15
CA HIS A 49 7.44 3.00 -20.90
C HIS A 49 7.81 1.54 -20.64
N SER A 50 6.85 0.63 -20.82
CA SER A 50 7.06 -0.81 -20.71
C SER A 50 8.13 -1.28 -21.71
N TYR A 51 8.09 -0.83 -22.96
CA TYR A 51 9.09 -1.12 -23.99
C TYR A 51 10.50 -0.71 -23.56
N VAL A 52 10.66 0.54 -23.13
CA VAL A 52 11.95 1.08 -22.68
C VAL A 52 12.49 0.28 -21.50
N GLN A 53 11.61 -0.11 -20.58
CA GLN A 53 11.96 -0.91 -19.41
C GLN A 53 12.46 -2.31 -19.80
N TYR A 54 11.69 -3.06 -20.58
CA TYR A 54 12.10 -4.39 -21.05
C TYR A 54 13.36 -4.36 -21.90
N MET A 55 13.43 -3.48 -22.90
CA MET A 55 14.62 -3.37 -23.75
C MET A 55 15.85 -2.90 -22.97
N SER A 56 15.69 -2.12 -21.90
CA SER A 56 16.83 -1.77 -21.06
C SER A 56 17.43 -3.00 -20.37
N VAL A 57 16.60 -3.95 -19.92
CA VAL A 57 17.08 -5.21 -19.32
C VAL A 57 17.71 -6.12 -20.37
N VAL A 58 17.11 -6.23 -21.55
CA VAL A 58 17.68 -7.00 -22.68
C VAL A 58 19.06 -6.49 -23.04
N ASN A 59 19.22 -5.17 -23.21
CA ASN A 59 20.52 -4.57 -23.54
C ASN A 59 21.56 -4.81 -22.42
N ILE A 60 21.18 -4.69 -21.15
CA ILE A 60 22.11 -5.00 -20.05
C ILE A 60 22.50 -6.48 -20.09
N TYR A 61 21.53 -7.37 -20.31
CA TYR A 61 21.76 -8.81 -20.36
C TYR A 61 22.69 -9.22 -21.50
N SER A 62 22.44 -8.74 -22.73
CA SER A 62 23.24 -9.11 -23.91
C SER A 62 24.59 -8.42 -23.94
N ASP A 63 24.63 -7.13 -23.60
CA ASP A 63 25.79 -6.29 -23.89
C ASP A 63 26.70 -6.13 -22.67
N GLU A 64 26.14 -6.10 -21.46
CA GLU A 64 26.89 -5.68 -20.26
C GLU A 64 27.19 -6.81 -19.28
N LEU A 65 26.26 -7.73 -19.03
CA LEU A 65 26.49 -8.83 -18.07
C LEU A 65 27.72 -9.68 -18.39
N PRO A 66 27.98 -10.11 -19.64
CA PRO A 66 29.15 -10.93 -19.96
C PRO A 66 30.49 -10.22 -19.72
N LYS A 67 30.49 -8.89 -19.63
CA LYS A 67 31.69 -8.07 -19.38
C LYS A 67 32.02 -7.93 -17.88
N LEU A 68 31.12 -8.34 -16.98
CA LEU A 68 31.32 -8.20 -15.54
C LEU A 68 32.39 -9.18 -15.04
N LYS A 69 33.30 -8.70 -14.17
CA LYS A 69 34.38 -9.52 -13.60
C LYS A 69 33.89 -10.74 -12.81
N ASN A 70 32.69 -10.67 -12.25
CA ASN A 70 32.08 -11.70 -11.41
C ASN A 70 30.90 -12.39 -12.11
N TYR A 71 30.86 -12.39 -13.44
CA TYR A 71 29.85 -13.07 -14.24
C TYR A 71 29.85 -14.58 -13.94
N ASP A 72 28.70 -15.12 -13.52
CA ASP A 72 28.54 -16.54 -13.18
C ASP A 72 27.16 -17.07 -13.61
N MET A 73 27.13 -17.88 -14.66
CA MET A 73 25.90 -18.46 -15.20
C MET A 73 25.27 -19.54 -14.31
N ASN A 74 26.00 -20.05 -13.32
CA ASN A 74 25.53 -21.15 -12.48
C ASN A 74 24.62 -20.70 -11.34
N ILE A 75 24.61 -19.39 -11.02
CA ILE A 75 23.78 -18.87 -9.94
C ILE A 75 22.29 -19.03 -10.27
N SER A 76 21.49 -19.34 -9.25
CA SER A 76 20.04 -19.52 -9.39
C SER A 76 19.34 -18.31 -10.00
N GLU A 77 19.73 -17.10 -9.59
CA GLU A 77 19.12 -15.85 -10.04
C GLU A 77 19.37 -15.57 -11.53
N TYR A 78 20.50 -16.03 -12.09
CA TYR A 78 20.78 -15.90 -13.51
C TYR A 78 19.87 -16.80 -14.34
N LYS A 79 19.62 -18.03 -13.87
CA LYS A 79 18.68 -18.96 -14.52
C LYS A 79 17.24 -18.43 -14.49
N ILE A 80 16.82 -17.84 -13.36
CA ILE A 80 15.52 -17.16 -13.25
C ILE A 80 15.45 -15.99 -14.23
N LEU A 81 16.50 -15.14 -14.28
CA LEU A 81 16.55 -14.01 -15.20
C LEU A 81 16.44 -14.45 -16.67
N MET A 82 17.11 -15.54 -17.08
CA MET A 82 16.98 -16.07 -18.45
C MET A 82 15.55 -16.48 -18.78
N ASN A 83 14.90 -17.24 -17.90
CA ASN A 83 13.51 -17.67 -18.12
C ASN A 83 12.55 -16.47 -18.23
N GLU A 84 12.76 -15.44 -17.40
CA GLU A 84 11.96 -14.21 -17.44
C GLU A 84 12.23 -13.39 -18.71
N LEU A 85 13.46 -13.40 -19.22
CA LEU A 85 13.83 -12.72 -20.47
C LEU A 85 13.16 -13.33 -21.69
N ASP A 86 13.04 -14.66 -21.75
CA ASP A 86 12.32 -15.33 -22.84
C ASP A 86 10.86 -14.86 -22.92
N SER A 87 10.20 -14.75 -21.76
CA SER A 87 8.85 -14.19 -21.68
C SER A 87 8.82 -12.71 -22.09
N ALA A 88 9.80 -11.92 -21.63
CA ALA A 88 9.90 -10.50 -21.95
C ALA A 88 10.09 -10.24 -23.45
N CYS A 89 10.85 -11.07 -24.17
CA CYS A 89 11.04 -10.95 -25.62
C CYS A 89 9.71 -11.04 -26.38
N ASN A 90 8.83 -11.97 -26.00
CA ASN A 90 7.50 -12.08 -26.61
C ASN A 90 6.65 -10.82 -26.35
N ILE A 91 6.71 -10.27 -25.13
CA ILE A 91 6.01 -9.04 -24.77
C ILE A 91 6.56 -7.84 -25.55
N ILE A 92 7.88 -7.77 -25.75
CA ILE A 92 8.52 -6.72 -26.54
C ILE A 92 7.99 -6.72 -27.98
N GLU A 93 7.91 -7.88 -28.63
CA GLU A 93 7.38 -7.98 -30.00
C GLU A 93 5.90 -7.58 -30.08
N GLU A 94 5.11 -7.96 -29.08
CA GLU A 94 3.71 -7.52 -28.99
C GLU A 94 3.59 -6.00 -28.79
N ILE A 95 4.41 -5.41 -27.92
CA ILE A 95 4.45 -3.95 -27.75
C ILE A 95 4.86 -3.26 -29.06
N LYS A 96 5.85 -3.78 -29.79
CA LYS A 96 6.26 -3.23 -31.10
C LYS A 96 5.09 -3.22 -32.07
N ARG A 97 4.35 -4.34 -32.17
CA ARG A 97 3.16 -4.47 -33.00
C ARG A 97 2.11 -3.41 -32.66
N ILE A 98 1.78 -3.27 -31.38
CA ILE A 98 0.80 -2.27 -30.89
C ILE A 98 1.25 -0.84 -31.22
N LEU A 99 2.53 -0.51 -31.01
CA LEU A 99 3.05 0.83 -31.27
C LEU A 99 3.09 1.15 -32.78
N GLN A 100 3.44 0.17 -33.62
CA GLN A 100 3.40 0.32 -35.08
C GLN A 100 1.97 0.49 -35.59
N GLU A 101 1.02 -0.27 -35.06
CA GLU A 101 -0.40 -0.12 -35.39
C GLU A 101 -0.91 1.28 -35.01
N ARG A 102 -0.55 1.78 -33.83
CA ARG A 102 -0.85 3.17 -33.41
C ARG A 102 -0.23 4.21 -34.36
N GLU A 103 1.00 4.00 -34.82
CA GLU A 103 1.69 4.89 -35.75
C GLU A 103 0.99 4.90 -37.12
N ASN A 104 0.62 3.72 -37.65
CA ASN A 104 -0.08 3.56 -38.92
C ASN A 104 -1.50 4.15 -38.86
N ASN A 105 -2.24 3.90 -37.78
CA ASN A 105 -3.60 4.41 -37.60
C ASN A 105 -3.61 5.92 -37.27
N GLY A 106 -2.60 6.41 -36.56
CA GLY A 106 -2.40 7.83 -36.25
C GLY A 106 -2.00 8.67 -37.47
N LEU A 107 -1.35 8.06 -38.48
CA LEU A 107 -1.07 8.70 -39.76
C LEU A 107 -2.36 8.98 -40.56
N ILE A 108 -3.42 8.19 -40.36
CA ILE A 108 -4.72 8.40 -41.02
C ILE A 108 -5.48 9.57 -40.38
N LEU A 109 -5.34 9.79 -39.06
CA LEU A 109 -6.03 10.88 -38.36
C LEU A 109 -5.34 12.26 -38.49
N ARG A 110 -4.06 12.33 -38.88
CA ARG A 110 -3.37 13.62 -39.11
C ARG A 110 -3.49 14.18 -40.53
N THR A 111 -3.94 13.40 -41.50
CA THR A 111 -4.06 13.87 -42.90
C THR A 111 -5.37 14.63 -43.16
N GLN A 112 -6.29 14.72 -42.19
CA GLN A 112 -7.53 15.50 -42.32
C GLN A 112 -7.61 16.74 -41.42
N SER A 113 -6.56 17.09 -40.66
CA SER A 113 -6.66 18.20 -39.69
C SER A 113 -5.55 19.26 -39.77
N ASN A 114 -4.69 19.23 -40.80
CA ASN A 114 -3.63 20.21 -40.98
C ASN A 114 -3.76 20.99 -42.31
N SER A 115 -4.91 21.60 -42.58
CA SER A 115 -5.03 22.63 -43.64
C SER A 115 -5.26 24.04 -43.10
N GLU A 116 -5.32 24.26 -41.80
CA GLU A 116 -5.43 25.60 -41.23
C GLU A 116 -4.57 25.69 -39.97
N ILE A 117 -3.91 26.84 -39.79
CA ILE A 117 -3.03 27.18 -38.65
C ILE A 117 -1.54 26.81 -38.86
N GLU A 118 -0.94 27.33 -39.92
CA GLU A 118 0.44 27.84 -39.85
C GLU A 118 0.40 29.33 -40.16
N ASN A 119 0.45 30.17 -39.10
CA ASN A 119 0.95 31.55 -39.13
C ASN A 119 0.80 32.18 -37.74
N ASN A 120 1.76 31.94 -36.83
CA ASN A 120 2.32 32.98 -35.94
C ASN A 120 3.24 32.37 -34.89
N GLU A 121 4.53 32.27 -35.21
CA GLU A 121 5.59 32.41 -34.20
C GLU A 121 6.74 33.20 -34.80
N ASN A 122 6.94 34.43 -34.33
CA ASN A 122 8.24 35.07 -34.39
C ASN A 122 8.36 36.23 -33.38
N LYS A 123 9.48 36.20 -32.62
CA LYS A 123 10.06 37.22 -31.73
C LYS A 123 9.41 37.29 -30.32
N THR A 124 10.13 37.29 -29.20
CA THR A 124 11.31 38.12 -28.88
C THR A 124 12.08 37.59 -27.65
N TYR A 125 13.37 37.90 -27.65
CA TYR A 125 14.47 37.69 -26.69
C TYR A 125 14.26 38.08 -25.20
N ASN A 126 15.02 37.36 -24.37
CA ASN A 126 15.75 37.74 -23.14
C ASN A 126 15.39 39.05 -22.41
N ARG A 127 15.07 38.92 -21.11
CA ARG A 127 15.38 39.97 -20.11
C ARG A 127 15.59 39.38 -18.71
N GLU A 128 16.82 39.44 -18.24
CA GLU A 128 17.18 39.36 -16.82
C GLU A 128 16.56 40.54 -16.06
N VAL A 129 15.96 40.31 -14.88
CA VAL A 129 15.88 41.32 -13.82
C VAL A 129 15.95 40.65 -12.45
N SER A 130 16.84 41.22 -11.63
CA SER A 130 17.17 40.93 -10.25
C SER A 130 16.22 41.63 -9.25
N TYR A 131 16.06 41.02 -8.07
CA TYR A 131 15.36 41.37 -6.82
C TYR A 131 14.50 42.65 -6.69
N ASN A 132 13.32 42.49 -6.09
CA ASN A 132 12.85 43.38 -5.02
C ASN A 132 11.78 42.69 -4.12
N CYS A 133 12.17 42.34 -2.89
CA CYS A 133 11.25 42.01 -1.81
C CYS A 133 10.74 43.33 -1.19
N ARG A 134 9.42 43.54 -1.20
CA ARG A 134 8.76 44.55 -0.36
C ARG A 134 7.66 43.89 0.46
N ASN A 135 7.71 44.24 1.74
CA ASN A 135 6.72 44.03 2.78
C ASN A 135 5.30 44.39 2.30
N VAL A 136 4.34 43.53 2.64
CA VAL A 136 2.94 43.93 2.77
C VAL A 136 2.38 43.32 4.05
N GLU A 137 2.20 44.24 4.99
CA GLU A 137 1.16 44.37 6.02
C GLU A 137 0.18 43.22 6.31
N SER A 138 0.02 43.03 7.62
CA SER A 138 -0.98 42.26 8.33
C SER A 138 -2.43 42.60 7.95
N PRO A 139 -3.36 41.63 8.01
CA PRO A 139 -4.80 41.90 7.87
C PRO A 139 -5.41 42.46 9.17
N PRO A 140 -6.46 43.31 9.10
CA PRO A 140 -7.24 43.73 10.26
C PRO A 140 -8.25 42.65 10.70
N PRO A 141 -8.76 42.73 11.95
CA PRO A 141 -9.54 41.66 12.56
C PRO A 141 -11.04 41.73 12.25
N GLU A 142 -11.63 40.54 12.29
CA GLU A 142 -13.01 40.14 12.64
C GLU A 142 -14.07 41.25 12.77
N GLU A 143 -15.07 41.20 11.87
CA GLU A 143 -16.41 41.68 12.16
C GLU A 143 -17.40 40.50 12.14
N SER A 144 -18.03 40.35 13.29
CA SER A 144 -19.14 39.47 13.63
C SER A 144 -20.48 40.04 13.16
N LEU A 145 -21.20 39.33 12.28
CA LEU A 145 -22.64 39.53 12.01
C LEU A 145 -23.24 38.17 11.63
N SER A 146 -23.91 37.51 12.57
CA SER A 146 -25.37 37.48 12.75
C SER A 146 -26.10 36.57 11.75
N SER A 147 -26.58 35.44 12.28
CA SER A 147 -27.63 34.59 11.71
C SER A 147 -28.88 35.40 11.35
N PRO A 148 -29.68 34.89 10.40
CA PRO A 148 -31.08 34.74 10.74
C PRO A 148 -31.63 33.36 10.42
N GLU A 149 -32.46 32.91 11.35
CA GLU A 149 -33.47 31.87 11.21
C GLU A 149 -34.37 32.17 10.01
N SER A 150 -34.75 31.12 9.28
CA SER A 150 -36.04 31.10 8.59
C SER A 150 -36.57 29.68 8.52
N SER A 151 -37.38 29.39 9.53
CA SER A 151 -38.40 28.36 9.57
C SER A 151 -39.40 28.58 8.43
N ILE A 152 -39.64 27.57 7.59
CA ILE A 152 -40.94 27.43 6.91
C ILE A 152 -41.37 25.98 7.02
N LEU A 153 -42.53 25.85 7.68
CA LEU A 153 -43.33 24.66 7.92
C LEU A 153 -44.31 24.44 6.75
N SER A 154 -44.65 23.18 6.53
CA SER A 154 -45.92 22.67 5.95
C SER A 154 -46.09 22.85 4.42
N SER A 155 -46.76 21.96 3.69
CA SER A 155 -47.80 20.98 4.06
C SER A 155 -47.96 19.94 2.93
N GLU A 156 -48.60 18.81 3.28
CA GLU A 156 -49.60 18.08 2.46
C GLU A 156 -49.12 17.32 1.20
N GLN A 157 -49.66 16.18 0.80
CA GLN A 157 -50.55 15.14 1.34
C GLN A 157 -50.64 14.09 0.20
N GLU A 158 -50.78 12.81 0.55
CA GLU A 158 -51.62 11.75 -0.10
C GLU A 158 -51.73 11.67 -1.65
N GLU A 159 -51.76 10.53 -2.34
CA GLU A 159 -52.04 9.12 -2.01
C GLU A 159 -51.72 8.26 -3.27
N PRO A 160 -51.85 6.92 -3.22
CA PRO A 160 -51.26 5.95 -4.15
C PRO A 160 -52.25 5.44 -5.21
N LEU A 161 -51.76 4.55 -6.10
CA LEU A 161 -52.41 3.50 -6.91
C LEU A 161 -51.44 3.24 -8.10
N LYS A 162 -51.15 2.04 -8.60
CA LYS A 162 -51.97 0.83 -8.75
C LYS A 162 -51.04 -0.34 -9.11
N SER A 163 -51.41 -1.50 -8.58
CA SER A 163 -50.96 -2.84 -8.94
C SER A 163 -51.25 -3.22 -10.40
N THR A 164 -50.36 -3.99 -11.01
CA THR A 164 -50.74 -5.02 -11.99
C THR A 164 -49.81 -6.23 -11.94
N THR A 165 -50.42 -7.34 -11.56
CA THR A 165 -50.03 -8.75 -11.67
C THR A 165 -50.09 -9.26 -13.12
N SER A 166 -49.17 -10.16 -13.49
CA SER A 166 -49.42 -11.35 -14.34
C SER A 166 -48.09 -12.11 -14.49
N GLU A 167 -47.91 -13.24 -13.82
CA GLU A 167 -48.20 -14.61 -14.29
C GLU A 167 -47.12 -15.24 -15.18
N VAL A 168 -46.62 -16.37 -14.65
CA VAL A 168 -45.78 -17.41 -15.23
C VAL A 168 -46.64 -18.22 -16.21
N PRO A 169 -46.09 -18.88 -17.26
CA PRO A 169 -45.79 -20.32 -17.10
C PRO A 169 -44.55 -20.84 -17.87
N SER A 170 -44.05 -21.96 -17.31
CA SER A 170 -43.35 -23.12 -17.88
C SER A 170 -42.79 -23.04 -19.32
N SER A 171 -41.61 -23.59 -19.62
CA SER A 171 -41.45 -25.05 -19.69
C SER A 171 -40.01 -25.47 -20.06
N LEU A 172 -39.58 -26.58 -19.47
CA LEU A 172 -38.48 -27.45 -19.89
C LEU A 172 -38.77 -28.05 -21.29
N PRO A 173 -37.73 -28.54 -21.99
CA PRO A 173 -37.66 -29.99 -22.06
C PRO A 173 -36.27 -30.58 -21.80
N GLN A 174 -36.33 -31.79 -21.23
CA GLN A 174 -35.27 -32.79 -21.14
C GLN A 174 -34.96 -33.39 -22.52
N SER A 175 -33.69 -33.68 -22.76
CA SER A 175 -33.20 -34.81 -23.54
C SER A 175 -31.73 -35.02 -23.12
N ALA A 176 -31.37 -36.04 -22.34
CA ALA A 176 -31.37 -37.49 -22.56
C ALA A 176 -30.35 -37.96 -23.61
N SER A 177 -29.45 -38.83 -23.14
CA SER A 177 -28.51 -39.71 -23.87
C SER A 177 -27.25 -39.01 -24.41
N ARG A 178 -26.03 -39.55 -24.22
CA ARG A 178 -25.65 -40.95 -24.45
C ARG A 178 -24.29 -41.30 -23.81
N ASN A 179 -24.18 -42.57 -23.49
CA ASN A 179 -23.09 -43.34 -22.88
C ASN A 179 -21.74 -43.33 -23.63
N HIS A 180 -20.75 -43.97 -22.96
CA HIS A 180 -19.47 -44.55 -23.39
C HIS A 180 -18.25 -43.79 -22.86
N SER A 181 -17.23 -44.38 -22.23
CA SER A 181 -16.97 -45.77 -21.86
C SER A 181 -15.87 -45.78 -20.80
N THR A 182 -15.97 -46.79 -19.93
CA THR A 182 -14.93 -47.40 -19.12
C THR A 182 -13.58 -47.62 -19.82
N SER A 183 -12.48 -47.32 -19.13
CA SER A 183 -11.20 -48.01 -19.32
C SER A 183 -10.41 -47.96 -18.01
N GLU A 184 -10.27 -49.14 -17.41
CA GLU A 184 -9.57 -49.47 -16.19
C GLU A 184 -8.13 -49.93 -16.51
N ILE A 185 -7.15 -49.46 -15.70
CA ILE A 185 -6.08 -50.25 -15.04
C ILE A 185 -4.91 -50.76 -15.94
N PRO A 186 -3.67 -51.01 -15.44
CA PRO A 186 -2.73 -50.21 -14.62
C PRO A 186 -1.27 -50.39 -15.18
N THR A 187 -0.24 -50.45 -14.31
CA THR A 187 1.15 -50.95 -14.54
C THR A 187 2.14 -49.82 -14.84
N SER A 188 3.29 -49.65 -14.19
CA SER A 188 4.07 -50.47 -13.25
C SER A 188 5.10 -49.61 -12.50
N LEU A 189 5.46 -50.14 -11.32
CA LEU A 189 6.75 -50.04 -10.64
C LEU A 189 7.95 -49.61 -11.50
N SER A 190 8.78 -48.74 -10.92
CA SER A 190 10.23 -48.88 -11.00
C SER A 190 10.86 -48.36 -9.71
N GLN A 191 11.17 -49.31 -8.83
CA GLN A 191 12.14 -49.17 -7.76
C GLN A 191 13.54 -49.03 -8.39
N SER A 192 14.33 -48.08 -7.91
CA SER A 192 15.78 -48.28 -7.87
C SER A 192 16.31 -47.78 -6.54
N ALA A 193 16.89 -48.75 -5.84
CA ALA A 193 17.57 -48.62 -4.57
C ALA A 193 19.03 -48.19 -4.79
N SER A 194 19.69 -47.94 -3.64
CA SER A 194 21.14 -47.76 -3.42
C SER A 194 21.57 -46.28 -3.35
N ARG A 195 22.34 -45.82 -2.37
CA ARG A 195 23.20 -46.52 -1.42
C ARG A 195 23.58 -45.58 -0.27
N ASN A 196 23.67 -46.16 0.92
CA ASN A 196 24.22 -45.55 2.14
C ASN A 196 25.68 -45.15 1.98
N HIS A 197 26.11 -44.09 2.67
CA HIS A 197 27.35 -44.07 3.45
C HIS A 197 27.25 -43.10 4.63
N SER A 198 27.11 -43.69 5.83
CA SER A 198 27.56 -43.11 7.09
C SER A 198 29.07 -42.87 7.06
N THR A 199 29.52 -41.80 7.72
CA THR A 199 30.62 -41.86 8.70
C THR A 199 30.72 -40.55 9.50
N SER A 200 30.57 -40.71 10.81
CA SER A 200 31.47 -40.19 11.85
C SER A 200 31.33 -38.75 12.34
N ASP A 201 30.72 -38.69 13.52
CA ASP A 201 30.88 -37.70 14.57
C ASP A 201 32.34 -37.30 14.83
N VAL A 202 32.59 -36.01 15.05
CA VAL A 202 33.67 -35.53 15.93
C VAL A 202 33.10 -34.48 16.88
N TYR A 203 33.12 -34.87 18.15
CA TYR A 203 32.88 -34.07 19.34
C TYR A 203 33.78 -32.83 19.41
N THR A 204 33.22 -31.67 19.72
CA THR A 204 33.91 -30.68 20.58
C THR A 204 32.88 -29.84 21.33
N SER A 205 32.40 -30.38 22.46
CA SER A 205 31.59 -29.66 23.44
C SER A 205 32.52 -28.86 24.38
N ILE A 206 32.46 -27.53 24.28
CA ILE A 206 33.16 -26.60 25.16
C ILE A 206 32.24 -26.29 26.36
N PRO A 207 32.64 -26.56 27.62
CA PRO A 207 31.84 -26.18 28.78
C PRO A 207 32.02 -24.69 29.09
N ARG A 208 30.90 -23.95 29.09
CA ARG A 208 30.87 -22.55 29.52
C ARG A 208 30.54 -22.48 31.01
N SER A 209 31.55 -22.14 31.80
CA SER A 209 31.50 -21.93 33.24
C SER A 209 30.61 -20.73 33.61
N THR A 210 29.68 -20.95 34.52
CA THR A 210 28.88 -19.93 35.20
C THR A 210 29.60 -19.43 36.46
N PRO A 211 29.58 -18.12 36.75
CA PRO A 211 29.84 -17.64 38.10
C PRO A 211 28.56 -17.63 38.92
N ARG A 212 28.62 -18.40 40.00
CA ARG A 212 27.71 -18.53 41.13
C ARG A 212 27.90 -17.31 42.04
N THR A 213 26.91 -16.43 42.14
CA THR A 213 26.86 -15.41 43.21
C THR A 213 26.01 -15.91 44.35
N GLN A 214 26.63 -15.93 45.53
CA GLN A 214 26.08 -16.44 46.78
C GLN A 214 25.12 -15.44 47.44
N SER A 215 24.26 -16.05 48.24
CA SER A 215 23.19 -15.56 49.08
C SER A 215 23.61 -14.52 50.12
N ALA A 216 22.68 -13.63 50.49
CA ALA A 216 22.56 -13.13 51.85
C ALA A 216 21.08 -13.09 52.24
N SER A 217 20.79 -13.80 53.32
CA SER A 217 19.51 -13.95 54.00
C SER A 217 19.48 -12.98 55.19
N VAL A 218 18.38 -12.26 55.40
CA VAL A 218 18.01 -11.76 56.73
C VAL A 218 16.50 -11.95 56.96
N VAL A 219 16.23 -12.44 58.16
CA VAL A 219 15.05 -13.00 58.83
C VAL A 219 13.93 -11.96 59.08
N PRO A 220 12.68 -12.42 59.36
CA PRO A 220 11.49 -11.58 59.42
C PRO A 220 11.19 -11.07 60.84
N THR A 221 10.37 -10.02 60.94
CA THR A 221 9.79 -9.58 62.21
C THR A 221 8.27 -9.67 62.14
N SER A 222 7.74 -10.52 63.00
CA SER A 222 6.34 -10.71 63.34
C SER A 222 5.86 -9.65 64.34
N MET A 223 4.58 -9.27 64.27
CA MET A 223 3.59 -9.35 65.37
C MET A 223 2.32 -8.51 65.04
N PRO A 224 1.17 -8.81 65.68
CA PRO A 224 -0.16 -8.70 65.11
C PRO A 224 -0.96 -7.51 65.65
N ARG A 225 -2.04 -7.13 64.95
CA ARG A 225 -3.22 -6.52 65.59
C ARG A 225 -4.48 -6.62 64.73
N SER A 226 -5.37 -7.47 65.22
CA SER A 226 -6.81 -7.22 65.44
C SER A 226 -7.63 -6.54 64.34
N ILE A 227 -8.50 -7.36 63.76
CA ILE A 227 -9.75 -7.05 63.05
C ILE A 227 -10.63 -6.11 63.91
N PRO A 228 -11.34 -5.15 63.29
CA PRO A 228 -12.80 -5.25 63.31
C PRO A 228 -13.40 -5.30 61.90
N CYS A 229 -14.32 -6.24 61.72
CA CYS A 229 -15.18 -6.39 60.56
C CYS A 229 -16.11 -5.17 60.44
N THR A 230 -16.14 -4.55 59.27
CA THR A 230 -17.27 -3.76 58.79
C THR A 230 -17.64 -4.27 57.38
N PRO A 231 -18.84 -4.83 57.18
CA PRO A 231 -19.32 -5.16 55.85
C PRO A 231 -19.88 -3.88 55.23
N SER A 232 -18.99 -3.00 54.78
CA SER A 232 -19.39 -1.91 53.89
C SER A 232 -19.07 -2.36 52.48
N GLY A 233 -20.13 -2.69 51.73
CA GLY A 233 -20.08 -3.07 50.34
C GLY A 233 -19.47 -1.95 49.50
N ASN A 234 -18.13 -1.95 49.42
CA ASN A 234 -17.40 -1.20 48.42
C ASN A 234 -17.64 -1.89 47.09
N ILE A 235 -18.78 -1.56 46.47
CA ILE A 235 -18.94 -1.64 45.03
C ILE A 235 -17.75 -0.83 44.49
N LYS A 236 -16.71 -1.54 44.05
CA LYS A 236 -15.65 -0.97 43.22
C LYS A 236 -16.38 -0.48 41.97
N THR A 237 -16.82 0.77 42.00
CA THR A 237 -17.16 1.53 40.80
C THR A 237 -15.88 1.56 40.00
N THR A 238 -15.72 0.57 39.12
CA THR A 238 -14.80 0.61 38.00
C THR A 238 -15.10 1.93 37.33
N LYS A 239 -14.24 2.93 37.54
CA LYS A 239 -14.32 4.20 36.83
C LYS A 239 -14.22 3.84 35.36
N THR A 240 -15.36 3.77 34.69
CA THR A 240 -15.45 3.64 33.25
C THR A 240 -14.69 4.84 32.73
N ARG A 241 -13.44 4.63 32.29
CA ARG A 241 -12.63 5.69 31.69
C ARG A 241 -13.46 6.17 30.52
N SER A 242 -13.99 7.39 30.63
CA SER A 242 -14.57 8.11 29.50
C SER A 242 -13.55 8.04 28.36
N ILE A 243 -13.86 7.23 27.34
CA ILE A 243 -13.06 7.13 26.14
C ILE A 243 -13.33 8.45 25.42
N THR A 244 -12.55 9.48 25.75
CA THR A 244 -12.56 10.72 24.98
C THR A 244 -12.22 10.33 23.55
N LYS A 245 -13.18 10.49 22.65
CA LYS A 245 -13.03 10.19 21.23
C LYS A 245 -11.78 10.89 20.73
N LYS A 246 -10.83 10.12 20.20
CA LYS A 246 -9.56 10.67 19.73
C LYS A 246 -9.64 10.82 18.22
N THR A 247 -9.87 12.05 17.80
CA THR A 247 -9.83 12.43 16.40
C THR A 247 -8.57 13.22 16.10
N ILE A 248 -8.23 13.34 14.82
CA ILE A 248 -7.14 14.18 14.34
C ILE A 248 -7.62 15.00 13.14
N PRO A 249 -7.50 16.34 13.17
CA PRO A 249 -7.86 17.19 12.04
C PRO A 249 -6.89 17.01 10.85
N PRO A 250 -7.36 17.17 9.59
CA PRO A 250 -6.51 17.08 8.39
C PRO A 250 -5.25 17.96 8.44
N GLN A 251 -5.34 19.14 9.05
CA GLN A 251 -4.25 20.09 9.25
C GLN A 251 -3.06 19.44 9.98
N LEU A 252 -3.33 18.67 11.04
CA LEU A 252 -2.29 18.02 11.83
C LEU A 252 -1.70 16.81 11.10
N VAL A 253 -2.53 16.05 10.38
CA VAL A 253 -2.05 14.94 9.53
C VAL A 253 -1.09 15.47 8.47
N LEU A 254 -1.44 16.56 7.80
CA LEU A 254 -0.58 17.21 6.81
C LEU A 254 0.75 17.65 7.44
N LYS A 255 0.75 18.21 8.65
CA LYS A 255 1.98 18.58 9.37
C LYS A 255 2.85 17.37 9.68
N TYR A 256 2.28 16.24 10.08
CA TYR A 256 3.04 15.00 10.27
C TYR A 256 3.68 14.54 8.96
N ILE A 257 2.90 14.47 7.87
CA ILE A 257 3.39 14.06 6.54
C ILE A 257 4.52 14.98 6.07
N ALA A 258 4.34 16.30 6.19
CA ALA A 258 5.35 17.28 5.82
C ALA A 258 6.65 17.13 6.64
N ARG A 259 6.55 16.97 7.96
CA ARG A 259 7.71 16.74 8.83
C ARG A 259 8.48 15.48 8.43
N MET A 260 7.78 14.39 8.19
CA MET A 260 8.39 13.14 7.76
C MET A 260 9.04 13.25 6.37
N ASN A 261 8.49 14.06 5.47
CA ASN A 261 9.04 14.25 4.12
C ASN A 261 10.18 15.27 4.05
N SER A 262 10.30 16.17 5.03
CA SER A 262 11.34 17.20 5.06
C SER A 262 12.76 16.64 5.19
N GLY A 263 12.91 15.49 5.87
CA GLY A 263 14.22 14.92 6.21
C GLY A 263 15.00 15.71 7.27
N GLU A 264 14.41 16.76 7.86
CA GLU A 264 15.05 17.61 8.87
C GLU A 264 15.20 16.89 10.22
N GLU A 265 14.23 16.04 10.58
CA GLU A 265 14.32 15.20 11.79
C GLU A 265 15.01 13.88 11.47
N GLN A 266 16.02 13.52 12.27
CA GLN A 266 16.69 12.21 12.15
C GLN A 266 15.76 11.04 12.49
N ASN A 267 14.81 11.26 13.41
CA ASN A 267 13.89 10.23 13.91
C ASN A 267 12.45 10.78 13.99
N PRO A 268 11.82 11.09 12.85
CA PRO A 268 10.45 11.61 12.88
C PRO A 268 9.48 10.51 13.38
N PRO A 269 8.36 10.90 14.02
CA PRO A 269 7.37 9.94 14.49
C PRO A 269 6.84 9.13 13.31
N GLN A 270 6.86 7.81 13.44
CA GLN A 270 6.38 6.89 12.40
C GLN A 270 4.87 6.76 12.50
N ILE A 271 4.14 7.26 11.50
CA ILE A 271 2.68 7.11 11.45
C ILE A 271 2.28 6.07 10.40
N ILE A 272 1.10 5.47 10.55
CA ILE A 272 0.48 4.65 9.49
C ILE A 272 -0.93 5.16 9.29
N LEU A 273 -1.30 5.35 8.02
CA LEU A 273 -2.67 5.65 7.62
C LEU A 273 -3.38 4.36 7.20
N ILE A 274 -4.56 4.12 7.76
CA ILE A 274 -5.42 2.97 7.46
C ILE A 274 -6.70 3.50 6.81
N ASP A 275 -6.85 3.22 5.53
CA ASP A 275 -8.07 3.47 4.79
C ASP A 275 -9.05 2.33 5.04
N ILE A 276 -10.16 2.61 5.72
CA ILE A 276 -11.17 1.59 6.08
C ILE A 276 -12.33 1.50 5.08
N ARG A 277 -12.26 2.25 3.96
CA ARG A 277 -13.28 2.19 2.90
C ARG A 277 -13.19 0.87 2.14
N GLU A 278 -14.23 0.59 1.35
CA GLU A 278 -14.20 -0.57 0.47
C GLU A 278 -13.07 -0.42 -0.57
N PRO A 279 -12.49 -1.53 -1.06
CA PRO A 279 -11.35 -1.48 -1.98
C PRO A 279 -11.60 -0.63 -3.22
N LYS A 280 -12.85 -0.63 -3.73
CA LYS A 280 -13.23 0.19 -4.90
C LYS A 280 -12.98 1.68 -4.66
N ASP A 281 -13.31 2.19 -3.48
CA ASP A 281 -13.16 3.61 -3.13
C ASP A 281 -11.71 3.95 -2.78
N TYR A 282 -10.97 3.00 -2.22
CA TYR A 282 -9.53 3.14 -2.04
C TYR A 282 -8.81 3.24 -3.39
N HIS A 283 -9.19 2.42 -4.38
CA HIS A 283 -8.58 2.45 -5.71
C HIS A 283 -8.97 3.68 -6.52
N SER A 284 -10.16 4.24 -6.32
CA SER A 284 -10.57 5.48 -7.00
C SER A 284 -9.84 6.72 -6.49
N GLY A 285 -9.23 6.65 -5.30
CA GLY A 285 -8.39 7.71 -4.75
C GLY A 285 -8.25 7.58 -3.25
N HIS A 286 -7.01 7.55 -2.75
CA HIS A 286 -6.70 7.56 -1.32
C HIS A 286 -5.64 8.61 -1.01
N ILE A 287 -5.41 8.91 0.28
CA ILE A 287 -4.43 9.93 0.68
C ILE A 287 -3.05 9.54 0.13
N TYR A 288 -2.45 10.40 -0.70
CA TYR A 288 -1.10 10.16 -1.19
C TYR A 288 -0.09 10.42 -0.08
N TRP A 289 0.82 9.46 0.09
CA TRP A 289 1.98 9.66 0.93
C TRP A 289 3.24 9.25 0.18
N LYS A 290 3.97 10.27 -0.28
CA LYS A 290 5.28 10.11 -0.93
C LYS A 290 6.22 9.25 -0.10
N ASN A 291 6.78 8.23 -0.74
CA ASN A 291 7.77 7.34 -0.13
C ASN A 291 9.03 8.14 0.26
N ASN A 292 9.40 8.08 1.54
CA ASN A 292 10.66 8.58 2.07
C ASN A 292 11.52 7.40 2.54
N SER A 293 12.69 7.23 1.93
CA SER A 293 13.66 6.15 2.22
C SER A 293 14.20 6.17 3.65
N ASN A 294 14.08 7.29 4.36
CA ASN A 294 14.55 7.44 5.74
C ASN A 294 13.54 6.92 6.77
N LEU A 295 12.32 6.57 6.35
CA LEU A 295 11.29 6.02 7.22
C LEU A 295 11.36 4.49 7.20
N TYR A 296 11.15 3.86 8.36
CA TYR A 296 11.08 2.39 8.45
C TYR A 296 9.88 1.83 7.69
N PHE A 297 8.80 2.61 7.65
CA PHE A 297 7.59 2.32 6.90
C PHE A 297 6.88 3.64 6.60
N ASN A 298 6.26 3.72 5.43
CA ASN A 298 5.44 4.84 5.01
C ASN A 298 4.33 4.34 4.09
N GLY A 299 3.24 5.11 4.03
CA GLY A 299 2.16 4.85 3.10
C GLY A 299 0.82 4.63 3.79
N VAL A 300 -0.15 4.35 2.92
CA VAL A 300 -1.54 4.09 3.28
C VAL A 300 -1.83 2.62 3.00
N ILE A 301 -2.48 1.95 3.95
CA ILE A 301 -2.97 0.59 3.77
C ILE A 301 -4.49 0.58 3.74
N ASN A 302 -5.07 -0.19 2.83
CA ASN A 302 -6.51 -0.44 2.84
C ASN A 302 -6.83 -1.67 3.69
N ILE A 303 -7.61 -1.47 4.75
CA ILE A 303 -8.17 -2.55 5.56
C ILE A 303 -9.68 -2.28 5.65
N PRO A 304 -10.49 -2.87 4.76
CA PRO A 304 -11.93 -2.58 4.72
C PRO A 304 -12.60 -2.78 6.08
N LEU A 305 -13.56 -1.91 6.39
CA LEU A 305 -14.23 -1.88 7.67
C LEU A 305 -14.83 -3.25 8.08
N LYS A 306 -15.41 -4.00 7.13
CA LYS A 306 -15.97 -5.35 7.36
C LYS A 306 -14.99 -6.34 7.99
N THR A 307 -13.68 -6.14 7.80
CA THR A 307 -12.65 -6.99 8.40
C THR A 307 -12.62 -6.88 9.93
N PHE A 308 -12.98 -5.71 10.48
CA PHE A 308 -13.00 -5.45 11.91
C PHE A 308 -14.24 -6.01 12.62
N TYR A 309 -15.36 -6.17 11.90
CA TYR A 309 -16.61 -6.71 12.46
C TYR A 309 -16.63 -8.23 12.67
N SER A 310 -15.65 -8.96 12.14
CA SER A 310 -15.59 -10.41 12.34
C SER A 310 -15.28 -10.72 13.81
N SER A 311 -16.13 -11.53 14.46
CA SER A 311 -16.19 -11.76 15.92
C SER A 311 -14.93 -12.37 16.57
N ASN A 312 -13.87 -12.60 15.79
CA ASN A 312 -12.56 -13.07 16.26
C ASN A 312 -11.39 -12.31 15.60
N THR A 313 -11.65 -11.14 15.01
CA THR A 313 -10.58 -10.34 14.41
C THR A 313 -9.73 -9.74 15.50
N ASN A 314 -8.51 -10.26 15.60
CA ASN A 314 -7.43 -9.65 16.33
C ASN A 314 -6.30 -9.29 15.35
N MET A 315 -5.27 -8.61 15.86
CA MET A 315 -4.12 -8.23 15.05
C MET A 315 -3.43 -9.42 14.37
N LYS A 316 -3.35 -10.58 15.02
CA LYS A 316 -2.73 -11.78 14.44
C LYS A 316 -3.53 -12.27 13.23
N LYS A 317 -4.86 -12.26 13.34
CA LYS A 317 -5.77 -12.62 12.23
C LYS A 317 -5.65 -11.64 11.07
N LEU A 318 -5.66 -10.34 11.35
CA LEU A 318 -5.43 -9.29 10.33
C LEU A 318 -4.13 -9.50 9.57
N ILE A 319 -3.03 -9.80 10.28
CA ILE A 319 -1.73 -10.09 9.66
C ILE A 319 -1.82 -11.36 8.80
N SER A 320 -2.41 -12.44 9.31
CA SER A 320 -2.52 -13.70 8.57
C SER A 320 -3.39 -13.59 7.31
N GLU A 321 -4.50 -12.84 7.36
CA GLU A 321 -5.36 -12.59 6.21
C GLU A 321 -4.64 -11.70 5.18
N ALA A 322 -3.90 -10.70 5.63
CA ALA A 322 -3.08 -9.90 4.73
C ALA A 322 -1.93 -10.69 4.09
N GLU A 323 -1.38 -11.68 4.80
CA GLU A 323 -0.32 -12.55 4.31
C GLU A 323 -0.84 -13.57 3.29
N SER A 324 -2.06 -14.07 3.46
CA SER A 324 -2.69 -15.03 2.54
C SER A 324 -3.16 -14.39 1.23
N LEU A 325 -3.55 -13.12 1.27
CA LEU A 325 -3.90 -12.38 0.05
C LEU A 325 -2.66 -12.15 -0.82
N GLU A 326 -2.85 -12.14 -2.14
CA GLU A 326 -1.84 -11.77 -3.14
C GLU A 326 -1.61 -10.24 -3.16
N ILE A 327 -1.48 -9.67 -1.96
CA ILE A 327 -1.20 -8.27 -1.72
C ILE A 327 0.29 -8.01 -1.99
N GLU A 328 0.59 -6.85 -2.58
CA GLU A 328 1.95 -6.38 -2.80
C GLU A 328 2.83 -6.52 -1.55
N MET A 329 4.08 -6.97 -1.71
CA MET A 329 5.03 -7.15 -0.61
C MET A 329 5.17 -5.92 0.29
N LYS A 330 5.03 -4.71 -0.29
CA LYS A 330 5.04 -3.43 0.44
C LYS A 330 3.89 -3.31 1.44
N LYS A 331 2.67 -3.61 1.01
CA LYS A 331 1.46 -3.58 1.86
C LYS A 331 1.55 -4.63 2.99
N LYS A 332 2.10 -5.82 2.71
CA LYS A 332 2.40 -6.82 3.76
C LYS A 332 3.40 -6.31 4.79
N ALA A 333 4.46 -5.62 4.35
CA ALA A 333 5.46 -5.02 5.24
C ALA A 333 4.85 -3.90 6.12
N LEU A 334 3.95 -3.08 5.57
CA LEU A 334 3.23 -2.06 6.32
C LEU A 334 2.35 -2.67 7.41
N ILE A 335 1.57 -3.70 7.10
CA ILE A 335 0.69 -4.38 8.06
C ILE A 335 1.49 -4.99 9.23
N ARG A 336 2.64 -5.62 8.93
CA ARG A 336 3.56 -6.12 9.97
C ARG A 336 4.17 -5.01 10.84
N SER A 337 4.20 -3.78 10.33
CA SER A 337 4.79 -2.61 10.99
C SER A 337 3.80 -1.79 11.79
N ILE A 338 2.49 -2.09 11.76
CA ILE A 338 1.46 -1.43 12.58
C ILE A 338 1.85 -1.38 14.05
N CYS A 339 2.37 -2.48 14.60
CA CYS A 339 2.80 -2.54 16.00
C CYS A 339 4.04 -1.68 16.33
N LYS A 340 4.76 -1.17 15.32
CA LYS A 340 5.94 -0.32 15.46
C LYS A 340 5.61 1.17 15.30
N ALA A 341 4.41 1.50 14.82
CA ALA A 341 3.98 2.88 14.61
C ALA A 341 3.85 3.65 15.94
N ASP A 342 4.29 4.91 15.92
CA ASP A 342 4.06 5.88 16.98
C ASP A 342 2.59 6.33 17.01
N LEU A 343 1.97 6.41 15.83
CA LEU A 343 0.57 6.80 15.67
C LEU A 343 -0.08 6.02 14.53
N ILE A 344 -1.30 5.56 14.75
CA ILE A 344 -2.14 4.97 13.72
C ILE A 344 -3.31 5.91 13.50
N ILE A 345 -3.50 6.33 12.26
CA ILE A 345 -4.62 7.16 11.84
C ILE A 345 -5.49 6.30 10.94
N TYR A 346 -6.77 6.17 11.25
CA TYR A 346 -7.72 5.51 10.37
C TYR A 346 -8.76 6.50 9.85
N TYR A 347 -9.29 6.25 8.66
CA TYR A 347 -10.29 7.12 8.05
C TYR A 347 -11.21 6.35 7.12
N ASP A 348 -12.49 6.74 7.12
CA ASP A 348 -13.50 6.25 6.20
C ASP A 348 -13.81 7.32 5.13
N PHE A 349 -15.00 7.27 4.51
CA PHE A 349 -15.37 8.25 3.49
C PHE A 349 -15.69 9.63 4.09
N SER A 350 -16.55 9.68 5.10
CA SER A 350 -17.11 10.95 5.61
C SER A 350 -17.66 10.88 7.03
N SER A 351 -17.30 9.88 7.85
CA SER A 351 -17.87 9.80 9.19
C SER A 351 -17.40 10.98 10.03
N ASP A 352 -18.38 11.61 10.67
CA ASP A 352 -18.13 12.54 11.76
C ASP A 352 -17.88 11.74 13.05
N VAL A 353 -17.32 12.42 14.04
CA VAL A 353 -16.96 11.92 15.38
C VAL A 353 -18.14 11.25 16.10
N THR A 354 -19.36 11.43 15.61
CA THR A 354 -20.60 10.87 16.18
C THR A 354 -20.73 9.36 15.99
N ASN A 355 -19.98 8.73 15.07
CA ASN A 355 -20.09 7.30 14.78
C ASN A 355 -19.38 6.42 15.85
N ASN A 356 -20.06 6.21 16.99
CA ASN A 356 -19.50 5.58 18.19
C ASN A 356 -18.91 4.18 17.97
N GLU A 357 -19.51 3.37 17.09
CA GLU A 357 -19.11 1.97 16.94
C GLU A 357 -17.71 1.83 16.33
N LEU A 358 -17.38 2.63 15.31
CA LEU A 358 -16.07 2.60 14.66
C LEU A 358 -14.94 2.98 15.64
N HIS A 359 -15.21 3.99 16.46
CA HIS A 359 -14.31 4.46 17.50
C HIS A 359 -14.07 3.44 18.62
N GLN A 360 -14.92 2.43 18.73
CA GLN A 360 -14.74 1.35 19.68
C GLN A 360 -14.03 0.17 19.03
N ILE A 361 -14.56 -0.34 17.91
CA ILE A 361 -14.11 -1.59 17.30
C ILE A 361 -12.65 -1.49 16.83
N ILE A 362 -12.28 -0.42 16.12
CA ILE A 362 -10.92 -0.34 15.54
C ILE A 362 -9.85 -0.20 16.64
N PRO A 363 -9.97 0.72 17.62
CA PRO A 363 -9.06 0.74 18.75
C PRO A 363 -9.07 -0.56 19.56
N ASP A 364 -10.21 -1.22 19.75
CA ASP A 364 -10.27 -2.47 20.48
C ASP A 364 -9.51 -3.60 19.76
N THR A 365 -9.68 -3.72 18.45
CA THR A 365 -8.98 -4.71 17.61
C THR A 365 -7.48 -4.43 17.51
N LEU A 366 -7.09 -3.18 17.25
CA LEU A 366 -5.69 -2.82 17.01
C LEU A 366 -4.89 -2.66 18.31
N PHE A 367 -5.47 -1.99 19.32
CA PHE A 367 -4.78 -1.55 20.53
C PHE A 367 -5.04 -2.47 21.73
N ASN A 368 -6.30 -2.76 22.05
CA ASN A 368 -6.65 -3.49 23.28
C ASN A 368 -6.45 -5.02 23.15
N SER A 369 -6.61 -5.57 21.96
CA SER A 369 -6.49 -7.02 21.71
C SER A 369 -5.04 -7.50 21.50
N ASN A 370 -4.05 -6.61 21.65
CA ASN A 370 -2.66 -6.85 21.27
C ASN A 370 -1.78 -7.19 22.49
N ASN A 371 -1.97 -8.39 23.06
CA ASN A 371 -1.32 -8.82 24.29
C ASN A 371 0.23 -8.87 24.22
N ASP A 372 0.81 -9.03 23.02
CA ASP A 372 2.25 -9.28 22.86
C ASP A 372 3.02 -8.09 22.26
N LYS A 373 2.33 -7.10 21.68
CA LYS A 373 2.96 -5.97 20.96
C LYS A 373 2.25 -4.66 21.29
N ARG A 374 2.87 -3.85 22.13
CA ARG A 374 2.29 -2.56 22.55
C ARG A 374 2.45 -1.51 21.46
N ILE A 375 1.35 -1.17 20.81
CA ILE A 375 1.23 0.08 20.06
C ILE A 375 1.42 1.23 21.06
N LYS A 376 2.21 2.24 20.70
CA LYS A 376 2.61 3.32 21.62
C LYS A 376 1.43 4.23 22.02
N ARG A 377 0.48 4.44 21.10
CA ARG A 377 -0.68 5.33 21.28
C ARG A 377 -1.95 4.67 20.74
N PRO A 378 -3.12 4.93 21.34
CA PRO A 378 -4.38 4.50 20.76
C PRO A 378 -4.56 5.05 19.34
N PRO A 379 -5.11 4.26 18.40
CA PRO A 379 -5.47 4.74 17.07
C PRO A 379 -6.41 5.94 17.15
N VAL A 380 -6.25 6.87 16.21
CA VAL A 380 -7.08 8.08 16.11
C VAL A 380 -7.78 8.12 14.77
N MET A 381 -8.99 8.68 14.73
CA MET A 381 -9.75 8.82 13.49
C MET A 381 -9.46 10.17 12.82
N LEU A 382 -9.33 10.20 11.50
CA LEU A 382 -9.28 11.44 10.74
C LEU A 382 -10.66 12.13 10.75
N GLU A 383 -10.70 13.40 11.12
CA GLU A 383 -11.95 14.18 11.14
C GLU A 383 -12.53 14.32 9.74
N TYR A 384 -13.84 14.01 9.61
CA TYR A 384 -14.60 14.00 8.36
C TYR A 384 -14.05 13.05 7.29
N GLY A 385 -13.23 12.07 7.69
CA GLY A 385 -12.70 11.02 6.83
C GLY A 385 -11.92 11.54 5.61
N TYR A 386 -12.02 10.80 4.51
CA TYR A 386 -11.40 11.15 3.23
C TYR A 386 -11.96 12.47 2.65
N ASN A 387 -13.26 12.73 2.79
CA ASN A 387 -13.86 13.99 2.31
C ASN A 387 -13.29 15.21 3.03
N GLY A 388 -13.09 15.11 4.34
CA GLY A 388 -12.42 16.15 5.13
C GLY A 388 -11.02 16.45 4.63
N TRP A 389 -10.26 15.41 4.30
CA TRP A 389 -8.94 15.56 3.70
C TRP A 389 -8.98 16.32 2.37
N VAL A 390 -9.83 15.88 1.44
CA VAL A 390 -9.96 16.50 0.11
C VAL A 390 -10.39 17.97 0.22
N GLN A 391 -11.39 18.27 1.05
CA GLN A 391 -11.85 19.64 1.29
C GLN A 391 -10.72 20.52 1.85
N TYR A 392 -9.94 19.99 2.79
CA TYR A 392 -8.81 20.72 3.35
C TYR A 392 -7.69 20.98 2.34
N ILE A 393 -7.34 20.00 1.49
CA ILE A 393 -6.33 20.21 0.45
C ILE A 393 -6.80 21.27 -0.56
N ASN A 394 -8.08 21.23 -0.96
CA ASN A 394 -8.66 22.22 -1.85
C ASN A 394 -8.69 23.63 -1.23
N SER A 395 -8.96 23.76 0.07
CA SER A 395 -8.97 25.06 0.74
C SER A 395 -7.57 25.70 0.85
N LEU A 396 -6.51 24.90 0.73
CA LEU A 396 -5.14 25.40 0.60
C LEU A 396 -4.80 25.87 -0.83
N GLY A 397 -5.71 25.74 -1.80
CA GLY A 397 -5.46 26.04 -3.21
C GLY A 397 -4.44 25.09 -3.87
N LYS A 398 -4.20 23.92 -3.29
CA LYS A 398 -3.26 22.92 -3.80
C LYS A 398 -3.93 22.00 -4.81
N ASN A 399 -3.16 21.50 -5.77
CA ASN A 399 -3.66 20.51 -6.70
C ASN A 399 -3.90 19.17 -5.98
N ILE A 400 -5.12 18.65 -6.06
CA ILE A 400 -5.52 17.41 -5.38
C ILE A 400 -4.71 16.20 -5.83
N SER A 401 -4.23 16.17 -7.08
CA SER A 401 -3.42 15.07 -7.62
C SER A 401 -2.07 14.91 -6.92
N ASP A 402 -1.59 15.95 -6.23
CA ASP A 402 -0.34 15.90 -5.47
C ASP A 402 -0.54 15.29 -4.07
N TRP A 403 -1.79 15.07 -3.65
CA TRP A 403 -2.17 14.64 -2.30
C TRP A 403 -3.15 13.45 -2.30
N VAL A 404 -3.55 12.98 -3.48
CA VAL A 404 -4.42 11.82 -3.67
C VAL A 404 -3.79 10.89 -4.70
N GLU A 405 -3.62 9.63 -4.33
CA GLU A 405 -3.10 8.56 -5.17
C GLU A 405 -4.25 7.70 -5.68
N VAL A 406 -4.24 7.43 -6.99
CA VAL A 406 -5.21 6.56 -7.66
C VAL A 406 -4.50 5.26 -8.04
N ASP A 407 -4.94 4.14 -7.47
CA ASP A 407 -4.40 2.82 -7.81
C ASP A 407 -5.04 2.38 -9.14
N HIS A 408 -4.29 2.50 -10.23
CA HIS A 408 -4.68 1.92 -11.51
C HIS A 408 -4.46 0.40 -11.49
N LYS A 409 -5.50 -0.34 -11.09
CA LYS A 409 -5.51 -1.81 -11.10
C LYS A 409 -5.50 -2.41 -12.49
#